data_AF-A0A9E5XZB7-F1
#
_entry.id   AF-A0A9E5XZB7-F1
#
_cell.length_a   1.000
_cell.length_b   1.000
_cell.length_c   1.000
_cell.angle_alpha   90.00
_cell.angle_beta   90.00
_cell.angle_gamma   90.00
#
_symmetry.space_group_name_H-M   'P 1'
#
loop_
_entity.id
_entity.type
_entity.pdbx_description
1 polymer ?
#
loop_
_entity_poly.entity_id
_entity_poly.type
_entity_poly.pdbx_seq_one_letter_code
_entity_poly.pdbx_strand_id
1 'polypeptide(L)' 'MEKEVGQNHHTPDLGVSIGRLRLKNPVLLASGTCGYGRELTDFLDLS' A
#
# COMPACT_ATOMS: atom_id res chain seq x y z
N MET A 1 31.62 -6.68 23.44
CA MET A 1 31.21 -8.02 22.98
C MET A 1 29.83 -8.16 23.57
N GLU A 2 28.79 -7.69 22.90
CA GLU A 2 28.21 -8.20 21.64
C GLU A 2 27.98 -7.06 20.64
N LYS A 3 28.13 -7.36 19.34
CA LYS A 3 27.83 -6.41 18.27
C LYS A 3 26.36 -6.61 17.91
N GLU A 4 25.50 -5.61 18.14
CA GLU A 4 24.21 -5.54 17.45
C GLU A 4 24.49 -5.25 15.99
N VAL A 5 24.26 -6.26 15.15
CA VAL A 5 24.25 -6.12 13.70
C VAL A 5 23.11 -5.16 13.36
N GLY A 6 23.45 -3.91 13.09
CA GLY A 6 22.53 -2.90 12.58
C GLY A 6 21.90 -3.40 11.28
N GLN A 7 20.70 -3.94 11.37
CA GLN A 7 19.94 -4.34 10.20
C GLN A 7 19.44 -3.07 9.51
N ASN A 8 20.06 -2.73 8.36
CA ASN A 8 19.52 -1.73 7.46
C ASN A 8 18.23 -2.27 6.84
N HIS A 9 17.11 -2.08 7.54
CA HIS A 9 15.80 -2.45 7.03
C HIS A 9 15.38 -1.42 5.96
N HIS A 10 15.86 -1.60 4.72
CA HIS A 10 15.39 -0.82 3.60
C HIS A 10 13.97 -1.28 3.24
N THR A 11 12.98 -0.53 3.69
CA THR A 11 11.61 -0.70 3.18
C THR A 11 11.55 -0.14 1.76
N PRO A 12 11.17 -0.93 0.75
CA PRO A 12 11.07 -0.44 -0.63
C PRO A 12 9.93 0.56 -0.76
N ASP A 13 10.14 1.63 -1.54
CA ASP A 13 9.07 2.54 -1.94
C ASP A 13 8.21 1.85 -3.01
N LEU A 14 6.91 1.74 -2.75
CA LEU A 14 5.94 1.13 -3.66
C LEU A 14 5.18 2.16 -4.50
N GLY A 15 5.40 3.46 -4.27
CA GLY A 15 4.69 4.52 -4.99
C GLY A 15 4.83 4.40 -6.51
N VAL A 16 3.71 4.47 -7.23
CA VAL A 16 3.68 4.43 -8.70
C VAL A 16 2.83 5.56 -9.28
N SER A 17 3.11 5.94 -10.53
CA SER A 17 2.34 6.96 -11.25
C SER A 17 1.76 6.37 -12.54
N ILE A 18 0.46 6.54 -12.76
CA ILE A 18 -0.27 6.08 -13.95
C ILE A 18 -0.93 7.31 -14.57
N GLY A 19 -0.35 7.83 -15.65
CA GLY A 19 -0.77 9.11 -16.23
C GLY A 19 -0.65 10.24 -15.19
N ARG A 20 -1.78 10.85 -14.84
CA ARG A 20 -1.86 11.93 -13.82
C ARG A 20 -2.13 11.42 -12.40
N LEU A 21 -2.40 10.13 -12.22
CA LEU A 21 -2.72 9.53 -10.93
C LEU A 21 -1.45 9.09 -10.21
N ARG A 22 -1.29 9.45 -8.93
CA ARG A 22 -0.25 8.91 -8.05
C ARG A 22 -0.87 7.95 -7.05
N LEU A 23 -0.40 6.72 -7.03
CA LEU A 23 -0.84 5.66 -6.11
C LEU A 23 0.25 5.38 -5.08
N LYS A 24 -0.16 5.13 -3.83
CA LYS A 24 0.78 4.78 -2.75
C LYS A 24 1.48 3.43 -2.99
N ASN A 25 0.86 2.55 -3.78
CA ASN A 25 1.37 1.24 -4.15
C ASN A 25 0.68 0.75 -5.45
N PRO A 26 1.20 -0.30 -6.13
CA PRO A 26 0.62 -0.82 -7.36
C PRO A 26 -0.53 -1.83 -7.13
N VAL A 27 -1.16 -1.85 -5.95
CA VAL A 27 -2.25 -2.78 -5.61
C VAL A 27 -3.59 -2.08 -5.80
N LEU A 28 -4.49 -2.71 -6.55
CA LEU A 28 -5.85 -2.25 -6.80
C LEU A 28 -6.80 -3.45 -6.85
N LEU A 29 -8.06 -3.24 -6.45
CA LEU A 29 -9.12 -4.21 -6.62
C LEU A 29 -9.55 -4.26 -8.10
N ALA A 30 -9.76 -5.48 -8.60
CA ALA A 30 -10.31 -5.68 -9.93
C ALA A 30 -11.77 -5.23 -10.01
N SER A 31 -12.24 -4.88 -11.21
CA SER A 31 -13.65 -4.51 -11.41
C SER A 31 -14.58 -5.65 -11.02
N GLY A 32 -15.67 -5.32 -10.32
CA GLY A 32 -16.69 -6.29 -9.91
C GLY A 32 -16.37 -7.10 -8.64
N THR A 33 -15.22 -6.89 -7.99
CA THR A 33 -14.87 -7.64 -6.76
C THR A 33 -15.22 -6.92 -5.47
N CYS A 34 -15.48 -5.62 -5.51
CA CYS A 34 -15.72 -4.81 -4.30
C CYS A 34 -16.62 -3.59 -4.56
N GLY A 35 -17.72 -3.79 -5.30
CA GLY A 35 -18.79 -2.80 -5.48
C GLY A 35 -18.30 -1.35 -5.63
N TYR A 36 -18.64 -0.52 -4.65
CA TYR A 36 -18.18 0.88 -4.53
C TYR A 36 -17.23 1.09 -3.33
N GLY A 37 -16.64 0.03 -2.78
CA GLY A 37 -15.63 0.09 -1.72
C GLY A 37 -16.17 0.32 -0.31
N ARG A 38 -17.49 0.31 -0.08
CA ARG A 38 -18.06 0.45 1.29
C ARG A 38 -17.73 -0.74 2.18
N GLU A 39 -17.60 -1.91 1.58
CA GLU A 39 -17.20 -3.18 2.20
C GLU A 39 -15.78 -3.12 2.79
N LEU A 40 -14.99 -2.11 2.41
CA LEU A 40 -13.63 -1.91 2.93
C LEU A 40 -13.58 -1.10 4.22
N THR A 41 -14.69 -0.52 4.68
CA THR A 41 -14.73 0.32 5.89
C THR A 41 -14.29 -0.41 7.16
N ASP A 42 -14.40 -1.75 7.18
CA ASP A 42 -13.90 -2.59 8.26
C ASP A 42 -12.36 -2.71 8.29
N PHE A 43 -11.69 -2.38 7.18
CA PHE A 43 -10.26 -2.59 6.98
C PHE A 43 -9.48 -1.31 6.66
N LEU A 44 -10.15 -0.29 6.11
CA LEU A 44 -9.56 0.94 5.60
C LEU A 44 -10.39 2.13 6.06
N ASP A 45 -9.68 3.16 6.53
CA ASP A 45 -10.28 4.46 6.75
C ASP A 45 -10.56 5.14 5.39
N LEU A 46 -11.82 5.50 5.16
CA LEU A 46 -12.28 6.16 3.94
C LEU A 46 -12.49 7.67 4.13
N SER A 47 -12.21 8.21 5.33
CA SER A 47 -12.40 9.62 5.68
C SER A 47 -11.18 10.52 5.50
#